data_AF-K8A411-F1
#
_entry.id   AF-K8A411-F1
#
_cell.length_a   1.000
_cell.length_b   1.000
_cell.length_c   1.000
_cell.angle_alpha   90.00
_cell.angle_beta   90.00
_cell.angle_gamma   90.00
#
_symmetry.space_group_name_H-M   'P 1'
#
loop_
_entity.id
_entity.type
_entity.pdbx_description
1 polymer ?
#
loop_
_entity_poly.entity_id
_entity_poly.type
_entity_poly.pdbx_seq_one_letter_code
_entity_poly.pdbx_strand_id
1 'polypeptide(L)'
;MNALRDVLYQLEQGVLALTGEGTLHKKLLRCYFEVLVDIAPAALPQALQPSLKALQDSFSAPHSRPLAQWHDDELQALLKRILGFYHQLSEHAYQD
;
A
#
# COMPACT_ATOMS: atom_id res chain seq x y z
N MET A 1 -12.03 8.12 17.38
CA MET A 1 -12.22 7.23 16.21
C MET A 1 -10.92 6.44 16.05
N ASN A 2 -11.02 5.14 15.80
CA ASN A 2 -9.89 4.22 15.92
C ASN A 2 -8.88 4.52 14.79
N ALA A 3 -7.64 4.93 15.13
CA ALA A 3 -6.62 5.34 14.13
C ALA A 3 -6.42 4.28 13.03
N LEU A 4 -6.64 3.01 13.38
CA LEU A 4 -6.62 1.88 12.45
C LEU A 4 -7.72 1.94 11.37
N ARG A 5 -8.93 2.37 11.73
CA ARG A 5 -10.05 2.52 10.79
C ARG A 5 -9.85 3.71 9.85
N ASP A 6 -9.21 4.78 10.33
CA ASP A 6 -8.85 5.91 9.48
C ASP A 6 -7.82 5.50 8.42
N VAL A 7 -6.80 4.71 8.82
CA VAL A 7 -5.82 4.14 7.89
C VAL A 7 -6.48 3.16 6.91
N LEU A 8 -7.42 2.32 7.37
CA LEU A 8 -8.20 1.44 6.50
C LEU A 8 -8.95 2.23 5.44
N TYR A 9 -9.68 3.27 5.83
CA TYR A 9 -10.42 4.11 4.91
C TYR A 9 -9.51 4.79 3.88
N GLN A 10 -8.36 5.31 4.30
CA GLN A 10 -7.36 5.87 3.38
C GLN A 10 -6.86 4.81 2.38
N LEU A 11 -6.56 3.60 2.86
CA LEU A 11 -6.11 2.50 2.02
C LEU A 11 -7.18 2.02 1.04
N GLU A 12 -8.45 2.01 1.42
CA GLU A 12 -9.57 1.73 0.51
C GLU A 12 -9.60 2.71 -0.66
N GLN A 13 -9.39 4.01 -0.42
CA GLN A 13 -9.32 5.01 -1.49
C GLN A 13 -8.14 4.74 -2.44
N GLY A 14 -6.98 4.38 -1.88
CA GLY A 14 -5.81 4.00 -2.68
C GLY A 14 -6.04 2.75 -3.52
N VAL A 15 -6.72 1.74 -2.96
CA VAL A 15 -7.09 0.52 -3.68
C VAL A 15 -8.12 0.82 -4.79
N LEU A 16 -9.11 1.67 -4.53
CA LEU A 16 -10.05 2.11 -5.55
C LEU A 16 -9.34 2.81 -6.71
N ALA A 17 -8.33 3.65 -6.43
CA ALA A 17 -7.52 4.30 -7.45
C ALA A 17 -6.77 3.30 -8.36
N LEU A 18 -6.46 2.08 -7.87
CA LEU A 18 -5.85 1.02 -8.67
C LEU A 18 -6.81 0.46 -9.75
N THR A 19 -8.12 0.62 -9.56
CA THR A 19 -9.14 0.15 -10.51
C THR A 19 -9.46 1.17 -11.62
N GLY A 20 -9.00 2.42 -11.49
CA GLY A 20 -9.26 3.49 -12.46
C GLY A 20 -8.60 3.29 -13.82
N GLU A 21 -8.64 4.28 -14.70
CA GLU A 21 -8.00 4.20 -16.02
C GLU A 21 -6.46 4.39 -15.94
N GLY A 22 -5.73 3.82 -16.91
CA GLY A 22 -4.28 3.98 -17.04
C GLY A 22 -3.45 2.71 -16.84
N THR A 23 -2.14 2.85 -17.00
CA THR A 23 -1.19 1.73 -16.86
C THR A 23 -0.99 1.36 -15.39
N LEU A 24 -0.68 0.09 -15.12
CA LEU A 24 -0.45 -0.39 -13.76
C LEU A 24 0.66 0.39 -13.03
N HIS A 25 1.73 0.76 -13.74
CA HIS A 25 2.77 1.67 -13.23
C HIS A 25 2.22 2.96 -12.64
N LYS A 26 1.38 3.68 -13.41
CA LYS A 26 0.83 4.98 -12.98
C LYS A 26 -0.10 4.81 -11.77
N LYS A 27 -0.89 3.75 -11.79
CA LYS A 27 -1.81 3.41 -10.70
C LYS A 27 -1.07 3.11 -9.40
N LEU A 28 -0.02 2.30 -9.46
CA LEU A 28 0.80 1.95 -8.30
C LEU A 28 1.52 3.18 -7.72
N LEU A 29 2.08 4.05 -8.58
CA LEU A 29 2.68 5.31 -8.15
C LEU A 29 1.66 6.21 -7.45
N ARG A 30 0.46 6.33 -8.01
CA ARG A 30 -0.62 7.12 -7.42
C ARG A 30 -1.01 6.58 -6.04
N CYS A 31 -1.25 5.28 -5.92
CA CYS A 31 -1.55 4.64 -4.64
C CYS A 31 -0.43 4.86 -3.59
N TYR A 32 0.83 4.85 -4.01
CA TYR A 32 1.93 5.18 -3.11
C TYR A 32 1.90 6.63 -2.62
N PHE A 33 1.84 7.60 -3.54
CA PHE A 33 1.95 9.01 -3.20
C PHE A 33 0.70 9.59 -2.52
N GLU A 34 -0.49 9.09 -2.85
CA GLU A 34 -1.73 9.59 -2.23
C GLU A 34 -2.05 8.92 -0.90
N VAL A 35 -1.44 7.75 -0.61
CA VAL A 35 -1.83 6.92 0.54
C VAL A 35 -0.64 6.32 1.27
N LEU A 36 0.10 5.40 0.65
CA LEU A 36 1.06 4.57 1.40
C LEU A 36 2.19 5.37 2.04
N VAL A 37 2.62 6.48 1.42
CA VAL A 37 3.72 7.32 1.93
C VAL A 37 3.35 8.03 3.24
N ASP A 38 2.07 8.36 3.43
CA ASP A 38 1.59 9.15 4.57
C ASP A 38 1.13 8.31 5.75
N ILE A 39 0.99 6.99 5.57
CA ILE A 39 0.65 6.09 6.68
C ILE A 39 1.84 6.00 7.63
N ALA A 40 1.68 6.56 8.83
CA ALA A 40 2.65 6.43 9.90
C ALA A 40 2.63 4.99 10.47
N PRO A 41 3.77 4.30 10.62
CA PRO A 41 3.81 2.95 11.19
C PRO A 41 3.17 2.86 12.58
N ALA A 42 3.29 3.92 13.40
CA ALA A 42 2.69 3.97 14.72
C ALA A 42 1.15 3.97 14.72
N ALA A 43 0.51 4.25 13.59
CA ALA A 43 -0.95 4.16 13.44
C ALA A 43 -1.44 2.72 13.21
N LEU A 44 -0.52 1.75 13.10
CA LEU A 44 -0.82 0.34 12.85
C LEU A 44 -0.44 -0.56 14.04
N PRO A 45 -1.16 -1.68 14.24
CA PRO A 45 -0.71 -2.79 15.08
C PRO A 45 0.73 -3.20 14.74
N GLN A 46 1.53 -3.55 15.75
CA GLN A 46 2.93 -3.94 15.57
C GLN A 46 3.12 -5.06 14.53
N ALA A 47 2.17 -5.99 14.43
CA ALA A 47 2.20 -7.08 13.45
C ALA A 47 2.16 -6.59 11.99
N LEU A 48 1.54 -5.43 11.72
CA LEU A 48 1.37 -4.89 10.37
C LEU A 48 2.45 -3.89 9.95
N GLN A 49 3.20 -3.33 10.92
CA GLN A 49 4.25 -2.35 10.65
C GLN A 49 5.35 -2.85 9.69
N PRO A 50 5.85 -4.10 9.81
CA PRO A 50 6.84 -4.64 8.87
C PRO A 50 6.30 -4.71 7.43
N SER A 51 5.03 -5.09 7.26
CA SER A 51 4.38 -5.17 5.95
C SER A 51 4.26 -3.79 5.30
N LEU A 52 3.81 -2.78 6.06
CA LEU A 52 3.77 -1.39 5.58
C LEU A 52 5.15 -0.92 5.16
N LYS A 53 6.17 -1.15 6.00
CA LYS A 53 7.55 -0.75 5.70
C LYS A 53 8.06 -1.40 4.42
N ALA A 54 7.83 -2.71 4.25
CA ALA A 54 8.25 -3.41 3.04
C ALA A 54 7.54 -2.90 1.78
N LEU A 55 6.30 -2.41 1.88
CA LEU A 55 5.62 -1.74 0.79
C LEU A 55 6.27 -0.40 0.47
N GLN A 56 6.46 0.47 1.46
CA GLN A 56 7.10 1.79 1.29
C GLN A 56 8.53 1.67 0.73
N ASP A 57 9.33 0.73 1.25
CA ASP A 57 10.69 0.47 0.79
C ASP A 57 10.73 0.03 -0.69
N SER A 58 9.65 -0.53 -1.24
CA SER A 58 9.56 -0.86 -2.68
C SER A 58 9.59 0.38 -3.58
N PHE A 59 9.28 1.57 -3.03
CA PHE A 59 9.24 2.84 -3.76
C PHE A 59 10.36 3.81 -3.37
N SER A 60 10.84 3.77 -2.12
CA SER A 60 11.74 4.80 -1.57
C SER A 60 13.02 4.30 -0.92
N ALA A 61 13.32 3.00 -0.94
CA ALA A 61 14.59 2.51 -0.41
C ALA A 61 15.79 3.03 -1.22
N PRO A 62 17.01 3.12 -0.63
CA PRO A 62 18.21 3.53 -1.38
C PRO A 62 18.52 2.71 -2.64
N HIS A 63 17.99 1.48 -2.71
CA HIS A 63 18.14 0.56 -3.84
C HIS A 63 16.84 0.37 -4.63
N SER A 64 15.80 1.17 -4.37
CA SER A 64 14.58 1.14 -5.16
C SER A 64 14.86 1.70 -6.54
N ARG A 65 14.58 0.90 -7.58
CA ARG A 65 14.63 1.36 -8.96
C ARG A 65 13.26 1.96 -9.36
N PRO A 66 13.24 2.98 -10.24
CA PRO A 66 11.98 3.59 -10.70
C PRO A 66 11.01 2.55 -11.22
N LEU A 67 9.73 2.67 -10.86
CA LEU A 67 8.70 1.72 -11.29
C LEU A 67 8.68 1.53 -12.81
N ALA A 68 8.89 2.58 -13.61
CA ALA A 68 8.96 2.48 -15.07
C ALA A 68 9.99 1.46 -15.63
N GLN A 69 10.94 1.00 -14.81
CA GLN A 69 11.95 -0.01 -15.17
C GLN A 69 11.57 -1.43 -14.71
N TRP A 70 10.41 -1.61 -14.07
CA TRP A 70 9.96 -2.90 -13.58
C TRP A 70 9.22 -3.65 -14.70
N HIS A 71 9.32 -4.97 -14.67
CA HIS A 71 8.55 -5.85 -15.54
C HIS A 71 7.12 -6.03 -15.01
N ASP A 72 6.19 -6.36 -15.90
CA ASP A 72 4.77 -6.52 -15.55
C ASP A 72 4.55 -7.51 -14.39
N ASP A 73 5.31 -8.62 -14.35
CA ASP A 73 5.21 -9.60 -13.26
C ASP A 73 5.57 -9.01 -11.90
N GLU A 74 6.53 -8.08 -11.86
CA GLU A 74 7.00 -7.43 -10.65
C GLU A 74 5.99 -6.39 -10.16
N LEU A 75 5.33 -5.70 -11.10
CA LEU A 75 4.20 -4.83 -10.81
C LEU A 75 2.99 -5.59 -10.29
N GLN A 76 2.69 -6.74 -10.90
CA GLN A 76 1.62 -7.61 -10.43
C GLN A 76 1.94 -8.17 -9.03
N ALA A 77 3.19 -8.52 -8.76
CA ALA A 77 3.62 -8.94 -7.44
C ALA A 77 3.46 -7.81 -6.41
N LEU A 78 3.83 -6.57 -6.75
CA LEU A 78 3.63 -5.41 -5.89
C LEU A 78 2.15 -5.13 -5.64
N LEU A 79 1.31 -5.18 -6.68
CA LEU A 79 -0.14 -5.06 -6.57
C LEU A 79 -0.72 -6.11 -5.60
N LYS A 80 -0.32 -7.38 -5.75
CA LYS A 80 -0.75 -8.45 -4.84
C LYS A 80 -0.35 -8.19 -3.39
N ARG A 81 0.85 -7.65 -3.15
CA ARG A 81 1.32 -7.28 -1.80
C ARG A 81 0.48 -6.14 -1.21
N ILE A 82 0.13 -5.13 -2.00
CA ILE A 82 -0.74 -4.03 -1.56
C ILE A 82 -2.13 -4.56 -1.18
N LEU A 83 -2.73 -5.40 -2.03
CA LEU A 83 -4.05 -5.99 -1.75
C LEU A 83 -4.02 -6.94 -0.54
N GLY A 84 -2.95 -7.72 -0.38
CA GLY A 84 -2.74 -8.56 0.80
C GLY A 84 -2.62 -7.75 2.09
N PHE A 85 -1.88 -6.65 2.06
CA PHE A 85 -1.79 -5.72 3.20
C PHE A 85 -3.14 -5.09 3.54
N TYR A 86 -3.91 -4.66 2.54
CA TYR A 86 -5.27 -4.16 2.74
C TYR A 86 -6.18 -5.20 3.41
N HIS A 87 -6.12 -6.45 2.97
CA HIS A 87 -6.90 -7.52 3.58
C HIS A 87 -6.53 -7.73 5.06
N GLN A 88 -5.24 -7.83 5.38
CA GLN A 88 -4.77 -7.96 6.77
C GLN A 88 -5.18 -6.77 7.64
N LEU A 89 -5.11 -5.55 7.10
CA LEU A 89 -5.53 -4.34 7.79
C LEU A 89 -7.02 -4.37 8.11
N SER A 90 -7.84 -4.80 7.16
CA SER A 90 -9.29 -4.97 7.34
C SER A 90 -9.60 -5.99 8.44
N GLU A 91 -8.94 -7.15 8.44
CA GLU A 91 -9.12 -8.15 9.50
C GLU A 91 -8.84 -7.57 10.89
N HIS A 92 -7.73 -6.83 11.06
CA HIS A 92 -7.40 -6.22 12.34
C HIS A 92 -8.40 -5.10 12.73
N ALA A 93 -8.91 -4.34 11.77
CA ALA A 93 -9.85 -3.24 12.04
C ALA A 93 -11.25 -3.71 12.48
N TYR A 94 -11.63 -4.95 12.16
CA TYR A 94 -12.93 -5.56 12.45
C TYR A 94 -12.88 -6.70 13.49
N GLN A 95 -11.68 -7.12 13.93
CA GLN A 95 -11.49 -8.05 15.04
C GLN A 95 -11.55 -7.37 16.43
N ASP A 96 -11.47 -6.04 16.48
CA ASP A 96 -11.75 -5.18 17.66
C ASP A 96 -13.21 -4.72 17.72
#